data_AF-A0A166UW96-F1
#
_entry.id   AF-A0A166UW96-F1
#
_cell.length_a   1.000
_cell.length_b   1.000
_cell.length_c   1.000
_cell.angle_alpha   90.00
_cell.angle_beta   90.00
_cell.angle_gamma   90.00
#
_symmetry.space_group_name_H-M   'P 1'
#
loop_
_entity.id
_entity.type
_entity.pdbx_description
1 polymer ?
#
loop_
_entity_poly.entity_id
_entity_poly.type
_entity_poly.pdbx_seq_one_letter_code
_entity_poly.pdbx_strand_id
1 'polypeptide(L)'
;MSFMTACIASVSTDAPFSIETAELRKAIECPRGILGAAGGIVLLVSGTTLSGGDEWPGTPFYEYLPYEGPGYDVCWLNNPSKGLGDAQVSSEYIAYNIPLLASKSATGRIAIVGHSQGAGLTPQWALDFWPSTRAHVSAYVAISGMFHGTLGPVATCKPEGLNGCYPSFYQMSNGSAYIDAQMRRGGRALVPTTSLWSRVDGTVIPEDVDPTSYLEGAANFAVQQDNICGSGDTSDHVHMVVDPAVYALAVDALAHSGHASATRFNKTSCHVFSNGTYNQAYFNATVDRINNIVVNASASTAYQATGYNLTAAEPPLKAYVCEQGQATDCGSV
;
A
#
# COMPACT_ATOMS: atom_id res chain seq x y z
N MET A 1 12.34 -29.89 41.48
CA MET A 1 11.29 -29.76 40.45
C MET A 1 11.68 -28.58 39.57
N SER A 2 12.26 -28.86 38.41
CA SER A 2 12.72 -27.83 37.47
C SER A 2 11.59 -27.59 36.46
N PHE A 3 10.95 -26.43 36.50
CA PHE A 3 10.00 -26.02 35.48
C PHE A 3 10.80 -25.58 34.24
N MET A 4 10.88 -26.46 33.25
CA MET A 4 11.19 -26.04 31.88
C MET A 4 9.97 -25.30 31.35
N THR A 5 10.06 -23.98 31.30
CA THR A 5 9.14 -23.16 30.49
C THR A 5 9.41 -23.51 29.03
N ALA A 6 8.55 -24.34 28.43
CA ALA A 6 8.56 -24.56 27.00
C ALA A 6 8.17 -23.23 26.34
N CYS A 7 9.10 -22.59 25.64
CA CYS A 7 8.75 -21.62 24.61
C CYS A 7 7.96 -22.38 23.54
N ILE A 8 6.63 -22.32 23.62
CA ILE A 8 5.79 -22.60 22.46
C ILE A 8 6.08 -21.45 21.49
N ALA A 9 7.04 -21.65 20.60
CA ALA A 9 7.08 -20.85 19.38
C ALA A 9 5.75 -21.12 18.67
N SER A 10 4.83 -20.16 18.69
CA SER A 10 3.64 -20.29 17.86
C SER A 10 4.14 -20.36 16.43
N VAL A 11 3.91 -21.51 15.79
CA VAL A 11 4.06 -21.60 14.34
C VAL A 11 3.00 -20.65 13.82
N SER A 12 3.43 -19.46 13.36
CA SER A 12 2.51 -18.47 12.82
C SER A 12 1.91 -19.06 11.56
N THR A 13 0.71 -19.60 11.68
CA THR A 13 -0.07 -20.10 10.55
C THR A 13 -0.76 -18.92 9.88
N ASP A 14 -0.94 -19.02 8.57
CA ASP A 14 -1.73 -18.05 7.83
C ASP A 14 -3.16 -17.96 8.39
N ALA A 15 -3.68 -16.74 8.42
CA ALA A 15 -5.09 -16.50 8.75
C ALA A 15 -6.02 -17.16 7.72
N PRO A 16 -7.25 -17.55 8.13
CA PRO A 16 -8.25 -18.03 7.19
C PRO A 16 -8.73 -16.88 6.28
N PHE A 17 -9.11 -17.22 5.05
CA PHE A 17 -9.82 -16.30 4.16
C PHE A 17 -11.32 -16.35 4.46
N SER A 18 -11.96 -15.19 4.51
CA SER A 18 -13.41 -15.03 4.60
C SER A 18 -14.08 -14.85 3.24
N ILE A 19 -13.30 -14.50 2.21
CA ILE A 19 -13.78 -14.34 0.84
C ILE A 19 -13.68 -15.65 0.05
N GLU A 20 -14.68 -15.91 -0.79
CA GLU A 20 -14.66 -17.02 -1.75
C GLU A 20 -13.44 -16.97 -2.68
N THR A 21 -12.81 -18.13 -2.88
CA THR A 21 -11.58 -18.28 -3.68
C THR A 21 -11.70 -17.73 -5.11
N ALA A 22 -12.89 -17.85 -5.70
CA ALA A 22 -13.17 -17.35 -7.05
C ALA A 22 -13.11 -15.81 -7.12
N GLU A 23 -13.58 -15.12 -6.08
CA GLU A 23 -13.57 -13.66 -6.00
C GLU A 23 -12.18 -13.13 -5.70
N LEU A 24 -11.45 -13.78 -4.77
CA LEU A 24 -10.05 -13.47 -4.50
C LEU A 24 -9.20 -13.50 -5.78
N ARG A 25 -9.38 -14.51 -6.63
CA ARG A 25 -8.61 -14.68 -7.87
C ARG A 25 -8.91 -13.64 -8.95
N LYS A 26 -10.15 -13.14 -9.03
CA LYS A 26 -10.58 -12.19 -10.09
C LYS A 26 -10.07 -10.77 -9.86
N ALA A 27 -9.57 -10.46 -8.66
CA ALA A 27 -9.22 -9.10 -8.28
C ALA A 27 -7.90 -8.59 -8.89
N ILE A 28 -7.12 -9.43 -9.58
CA ILE A 28 -5.86 -9.00 -10.20
C ILE A 28 -6.02 -8.80 -11.69
N GLU A 29 -5.54 -7.68 -12.18
CA GLU A 29 -5.43 -7.36 -13.59
C GLU A 29 -3.97 -7.07 -13.95
N CYS A 30 -3.51 -7.63 -15.07
CA CYS A 30 -2.19 -7.36 -15.64
C CYS A 30 -2.41 -6.89 -17.09
N PRO A 31 -2.54 -5.57 -17.34
CA PRO A 31 -3.04 -5.06 -18.62
C PRO A 31 -2.18 -5.43 -19.83
N ARG A 32 -0.87 -5.51 -19.64
CA ARG A 32 0.10 -5.92 -20.67
C ARG A 32 0.37 -7.44 -20.67
N GLY A 33 -0.34 -8.19 -19.81
CA GLY A 33 -0.08 -9.60 -19.54
C GLY A 33 1.13 -9.83 -18.63
N ILE A 34 1.41 -11.11 -18.34
CA ILE A 34 2.64 -11.56 -17.67
C ILE A 34 3.51 -12.15 -18.78
N LEU A 35 4.55 -11.42 -19.18
CA LEU A 35 5.40 -11.74 -20.32
C LEU A 35 6.71 -12.43 -19.91
N GLY A 36 6.93 -12.62 -18.61
CA GLY A 36 8.15 -13.21 -18.08
C GLY A 36 9.30 -12.21 -18.02
N ALA A 37 9.00 -10.95 -17.71
CA ALA A 37 10.00 -9.90 -17.60
C ALA A 37 11.06 -10.27 -16.54
N ALA A 38 12.33 -9.94 -16.79
CA ALA A 38 13.46 -10.42 -15.98
C ALA A 38 13.45 -9.87 -14.54
N GLY A 39 12.83 -8.70 -14.30
CA GLY A 39 12.58 -8.15 -12.97
C GLY A 39 11.42 -8.82 -12.22
N GLY A 40 10.67 -9.69 -12.89
CA GLY A 40 9.49 -10.35 -12.35
C GLY A 40 8.25 -9.46 -12.41
N ILE A 41 7.28 -9.78 -11.55
CA ILE A 41 6.00 -9.08 -11.47
C ILE A 41 6.05 -8.01 -10.38
N VAL A 42 5.53 -6.82 -10.68
CA VAL A 42 5.23 -5.76 -9.72
C VAL A 42 3.71 -5.69 -9.54
N LEU A 43 3.24 -5.92 -8.32
CA LEU A 43 1.84 -5.73 -7.93
C LEU A 43 1.65 -4.32 -7.37
N LEU A 44 0.85 -3.51 -8.07
CA LEU A 44 0.47 -2.17 -7.66
C LEU A 44 -0.81 -2.20 -6.81
N VAL A 45 -0.80 -1.52 -5.65
CA VAL A 45 -1.90 -1.53 -4.67
C VAL A 45 -2.34 -0.11 -4.36
N SER A 46 -3.60 0.19 -4.70
CA SER A 46 -4.16 1.53 -4.66
C SER A 46 -4.55 2.04 -3.28
N GLY A 47 -4.67 3.37 -3.19
CA GLY A 47 -5.12 4.09 -2.02
C GLY A 47 -6.62 4.01 -1.74
N THR A 48 -7.04 4.69 -0.67
CA THR A 48 -8.45 4.83 -0.28
C THR A 48 -9.26 5.50 -1.40
N THR A 49 -10.50 5.06 -1.61
CA THR A 49 -11.42 5.52 -2.67
C THR A 49 -11.03 5.09 -4.09
N LEU A 50 -9.92 4.37 -4.27
CA LEU A 50 -9.37 3.97 -5.56
C LEU A 50 -9.26 2.45 -5.71
N SER A 51 -9.33 2.00 -6.94
CA SER A 51 -8.99 0.65 -7.38
C SER A 51 -7.83 0.72 -8.39
N GLY A 52 -7.21 -0.42 -8.71
CA GLY A 52 -6.03 -0.44 -9.56
C GLY A 52 -6.20 0.29 -10.90
N GLY A 53 -7.31 0.04 -11.60
CA GLY A 53 -7.66 0.72 -12.85
C GLY A 53 -8.02 2.21 -12.72
N ASP A 54 -8.30 2.71 -11.50
CA ASP A 54 -8.54 4.14 -11.28
C ASP A 54 -7.22 4.92 -11.17
N GLU A 55 -6.22 4.33 -10.50
CA GLU A 55 -5.01 5.03 -10.05
C GLU A 55 -3.81 4.84 -10.99
N TRP A 56 -3.47 3.60 -11.34
CA TRP A 56 -2.19 3.28 -11.96
C TRP A 56 -2.08 3.58 -13.47
N PRO A 57 -3.13 3.52 -14.31
CA PRO A 57 -3.01 3.88 -15.71
C PRO A 57 -2.49 5.32 -15.90
N GLY A 58 -1.47 5.51 -16.73
CA GLY A 58 -0.86 6.82 -16.95
C GLY A 58 -0.05 7.36 -15.77
N THR A 59 0.42 6.49 -14.86
CA THR A 59 1.50 6.79 -13.89
C THR A 59 2.85 6.34 -14.45
N PRO A 60 4.00 6.88 -13.98
CA PRO A 60 5.31 6.36 -14.40
C PRO A 60 5.50 4.88 -14.03
N PHE A 61 4.85 4.39 -12.97
CA PHE A 61 4.88 2.97 -12.59
C PHE A 61 4.32 2.05 -13.67
N TYR A 62 3.20 2.41 -14.29
CA TYR A 62 2.64 1.64 -15.39
C TYR A 62 3.39 1.88 -16.70
N GLU A 63 3.77 3.13 -16.99
CA GLU A 63 4.35 3.48 -18.28
C GLU A 63 5.80 3.05 -18.45
N TYR A 64 6.61 3.13 -17.39
CA TYR A 64 8.07 3.01 -17.50
C TYR A 64 8.65 1.73 -16.89
N LEU A 65 8.06 1.12 -15.86
CA LEU A 65 8.60 -0.12 -15.27
C LEU A 65 8.85 -1.25 -16.30
N PRO A 66 8.00 -1.46 -17.33
CA PRO A 66 8.29 -2.47 -18.34
C PRO A 66 9.57 -2.23 -19.15
N TYR A 67 10.10 -1.00 -19.12
CA TYR A 67 11.28 -0.56 -19.88
C TYR A 67 12.48 -0.18 -18.99
N GLU A 68 12.33 -0.21 -17.68
CA GLU A 68 13.47 -0.08 -16.76
C GLU A 68 14.42 -1.28 -16.91
N GLY A 69 15.69 -1.14 -16.53
CA GLY A 69 16.53 -2.32 -16.32
C GLY A 69 16.17 -2.97 -14.97
N PRO A 70 15.76 -4.24 -14.89
CA PRO A 70 15.72 -5.30 -15.92
C PRO A 70 14.37 -5.49 -16.66
N GLY A 71 13.34 -4.72 -16.31
CA GLY A 71 12.01 -4.73 -16.92
C GLY A 71 11.04 -5.54 -16.07
N TYR A 72 9.81 -5.04 -15.92
CA TYR A 72 8.82 -5.63 -15.00
C TYR A 72 7.47 -5.86 -15.67
N ASP A 73 6.85 -7.00 -15.36
CA ASP A 73 5.44 -7.26 -15.66
C ASP A 73 4.58 -6.53 -14.62
N VAL A 74 3.73 -5.60 -15.04
CA VAL A 74 2.94 -4.76 -14.13
C VAL A 74 1.53 -5.32 -14.02
N CYS A 75 1.13 -5.61 -12.78
CA CYS A 75 -0.22 -5.99 -12.40
C CYS A 75 -0.73 -5.04 -11.32
N TRP A 76 -2.03 -4.91 -11.16
CA TRP A 76 -2.63 -4.18 -10.05
C TRP A 76 -3.79 -4.92 -9.42
N LEU A 77 -4.04 -4.59 -8.15
CA LEU A 77 -5.22 -5.03 -7.43
C LEU A 77 -6.41 -4.13 -7.77
N ASN A 78 -7.43 -4.70 -8.40
CA ASN A 78 -8.76 -4.12 -8.51
C ASN A 78 -9.56 -4.43 -7.23
N ASN A 79 -9.30 -3.68 -6.15
CA ASN A 79 -10.01 -3.81 -4.88
C ASN A 79 -11.51 -3.51 -5.10
N PRO A 80 -12.43 -4.46 -4.85
CA PRO A 80 -13.87 -4.25 -5.05
C PRO A 80 -14.44 -3.16 -4.16
N SER A 81 -13.85 -2.94 -2.99
CA SER A 81 -14.25 -1.90 -2.06
C SER A 81 -13.65 -0.53 -2.32
N LYS A 82 -12.73 -0.43 -3.29
CA LYS A 82 -11.92 0.76 -3.51
C LYS A 82 -11.29 1.28 -2.20
N GLY A 83 -10.91 0.39 -1.28
CA GLY A 83 -10.34 0.77 0.02
C GLY A 83 -11.32 1.41 1.01
N LEU A 84 -12.64 1.26 0.84
CA LEU A 84 -13.65 1.85 1.75
C LEU A 84 -14.20 0.84 2.74
N GLY A 85 -14.16 -0.44 2.37
CA GLY A 85 -14.62 -1.54 3.21
C GLY A 85 -13.64 -1.85 4.34
N ASP A 86 -13.88 -2.95 5.05
CA ASP A 86 -12.97 -3.46 6.08
C ASP A 86 -11.58 -3.74 5.45
N ALA A 87 -10.55 -3.05 5.95
CA ALA A 87 -9.17 -3.19 5.48
C ALA A 87 -8.62 -4.61 5.71
N GLN A 88 -9.14 -5.35 6.68
CA GLN A 88 -8.79 -6.77 6.91
C GLN A 88 -9.23 -7.62 5.71
N VAL A 89 -10.41 -7.34 5.15
CA VAL A 89 -10.97 -8.01 3.96
C VAL A 89 -10.21 -7.56 2.70
N SER A 90 -9.84 -6.29 2.59
CA SER A 90 -8.99 -5.82 1.47
C SER A 90 -7.62 -6.53 1.46
N SER A 91 -7.07 -6.83 2.63
CA SER A 91 -5.77 -7.51 2.79
C SER A 91 -5.81 -8.98 2.35
N GLU A 92 -6.96 -9.64 2.46
CA GLU A 92 -7.15 -11.02 1.98
C GLU A 92 -6.91 -11.14 0.47
N TYR A 93 -7.37 -10.18 -0.33
CA TYR A 93 -7.12 -10.16 -1.77
C TYR A 93 -5.62 -10.09 -2.10
N ILE A 94 -4.84 -9.37 -1.30
CA ILE A 94 -3.39 -9.27 -1.46
C ILE A 94 -2.73 -10.59 -1.04
N ALA A 95 -3.01 -11.05 0.17
CA ALA A 95 -2.42 -12.27 0.74
C ALA A 95 -2.64 -13.50 -0.16
N TYR A 96 -3.85 -13.67 -0.70
CA TYR A 96 -4.17 -14.78 -1.59
C TYR A 96 -3.41 -14.71 -2.93
N ASN A 97 -3.22 -13.52 -3.50
CA ASN A 97 -2.65 -13.37 -4.82
C ASN A 97 -1.11 -13.30 -4.84
N ILE A 98 -0.45 -12.96 -3.73
CA ILE A 98 1.02 -12.97 -3.62
C ILE A 98 1.64 -14.29 -4.14
N PRO A 99 1.31 -15.47 -3.57
CA PRO A 99 1.92 -16.73 -4.02
C PRO A 99 1.50 -17.11 -5.45
N LEU A 100 0.28 -16.77 -5.87
CA LEU A 100 -0.20 -17.03 -7.23
C LEU A 100 0.58 -16.24 -8.28
N LEU A 101 0.81 -14.95 -8.05
CA LEU A 101 1.64 -14.13 -8.94
C LEU A 101 3.10 -14.57 -8.87
N ALA A 102 3.63 -14.87 -7.68
CA ALA A 102 5.00 -15.35 -7.53
C ALA A 102 5.27 -16.61 -8.35
N SER A 103 4.32 -17.56 -8.43
CA SER A 103 4.42 -18.76 -9.27
C SER A 103 4.46 -18.49 -10.78
N LYS A 104 4.00 -17.31 -11.22
CA LYS A 104 4.00 -16.88 -12.62
C LYS A 104 5.17 -15.92 -12.94
N SER A 105 5.83 -15.41 -11.91
CA SER A 105 6.92 -14.46 -12.01
C SER A 105 8.21 -15.16 -12.41
N ALA A 106 8.99 -14.56 -13.31
CA ALA A 106 10.29 -15.09 -13.73
C ALA A 106 11.30 -15.23 -12.57
N THR A 107 11.12 -14.47 -11.49
CA THR A 107 12.00 -14.47 -10.31
C THR A 107 11.52 -15.40 -9.19
N GLY A 108 10.35 -16.04 -9.35
CA GLY A 108 9.69 -16.83 -8.30
C GLY A 108 9.18 -16.00 -7.11
N ARG A 109 9.27 -14.67 -7.19
CA ARG A 109 8.79 -13.68 -6.22
C ARG A 109 8.15 -12.50 -6.94
N ILE A 110 7.40 -11.67 -6.23
CA ILE A 110 6.87 -10.41 -6.73
C ILE A 110 7.42 -9.24 -5.93
N ALA A 111 7.41 -8.05 -6.52
CA ALA A 111 7.49 -6.82 -5.75
C ALA A 111 6.09 -6.23 -5.54
N ILE A 112 5.92 -5.46 -4.47
CA ILE A 112 4.69 -4.70 -4.19
C ILE A 112 5.06 -3.22 -4.23
N VAL A 113 4.27 -2.42 -4.94
CA VAL A 113 4.29 -0.96 -4.83
C VAL A 113 2.91 -0.51 -4.40
N GLY A 114 2.83 0.17 -3.27
CA GLY A 114 1.58 0.66 -2.71
C GLY A 114 1.53 2.18 -2.69
N HIS A 115 0.32 2.74 -2.74
CA HIS A 115 0.05 4.14 -2.39
C HIS A 115 -0.94 4.25 -1.22
N SER A 116 -0.74 5.20 -0.32
CA SER A 116 -1.72 5.58 0.72
C SER A 116 -2.14 4.38 1.58
N GLN A 117 -3.43 4.04 1.66
CA GLN A 117 -3.91 2.85 2.37
C GLN A 117 -3.32 1.56 1.78
N GLY A 118 -3.17 1.49 0.47
CA GLY A 118 -2.49 0.42 -0.26
C GLY A 118 -0.98 0.38 -0.02
N ALA A 119 -0.40 1.37 0.68
CA ALA A 119 1.01 1.41 1.08
C ALA A 119 1.24 1.17 2.58
N GLY A 120 0.35 1.62 3.47
CA GLY A 120 0.59 1.55 4.92
C GLY A 120 -0.22 0.50 5.66
N LEU A 121 -1.35 0.07 5.10
CA LEU A 121 -2.31 -0.82 5.77
C LEU A 121 -2.36 -2.18 5.08
N THR A 122 -2.95 -2.25 3.89
CA THR A 122 -3.43 -3.54 3.38
C THR A 122 -2.33 -4.53 2.97
N PRO A 123 -1.19 -4.15 2.35
CA PRO A 123 -0.12 -5.10 2.12
C PRO A 123 0.62 -5.46 3.40
N GLN A 124 0.82 -4.50 4.32
CA GLN A 124 1.50 -4.75 5.59
C GLN A 124 0.72 -5.72 6.47
N TRP A 125 -0.61 -5.55 6.55
CA TRP A 125 -1.51 -6.48 7.22
C TRP A 125 -1.52 -7.87 6.57
N ALA A 126 -1.53 -7.94 5.24
CA ALA A 126 -1.40 -9.21 4.51
C ALA A 126 -0.08 -9.94 4.87
N LEU A 127 1.05 -9.22 4.86
CA LEU A 127 2.35 -9.76 5.25
C LEU A 127 2.39 -10.16 6.73
N ASP A 128 1.66 -9.47 7.59
CA ASP A 128 1.60 -9.77 9.01
C ASP A 128 0.83 -11.08 9.27
N PHE A 129 -0.44 -11.13 8.87
CA PHE A 129 -1.36 -12.22 9.25
C PHE A 129 -1.33 -13.44 8.33
N TRP A 130 -0.73 -13.33 7.14
CA TRP A 130 -0.37 -14.44 6.24
C TRP A 130 1.15 -14.53 6.07
N PRO A 131 1.90 -14.92 7.12
CA PRO A 131 3.36 -14.93 7.09
C PRO A 131 3.97 -15.79 5.97
N SER A 132 3.26 -16.78 5.43
CA SER A 132 3.76 -17.58 4.29
C SER A 132 4.04 -16.72 3.05
N THR A 133 3.32 -15.60 2.90
CA THR A 133 3.46 -14.68 1.77
C THR A 133 4.82 -13.99 1.72
N ARG A 134 5.49 -13.82 2.88
CA ARG A 134 6.77 -13.09 2.97
C ARG A 134 7.87 -13.70 2.10
N ALA A 135 7.89 -15.03 1.96
CA ALA A 135 8.86 -15.73 1.12
C ALA A 135 8.68 -15.43 -0.38
N HIS A 136 7.52 -14.92 -0.77
CA HIS A 136 7.14 -14.62 -2.15
C HIS A 136 7.29 -13.15 -2.50
N VAL A 137 7.74 -12.29 -1.58
CA VAL A 137 7.92 -10.85 -1.83
C VAL A 137 9.40 -10.50 -1.85
N SER A 138 9.88 -9.95 -2.97
CA SER A 138 11.28 -9.52 -3.15
C SER A 138 11.54 -8.09 -2.67
N ALA A 139 10.52 -7.23 -2.78
CA ALA A 139 10.58 -5.82 -2.45
C ALA A 139 9.18 -5.29 -2.13
N TYR A 140 9.11 -4.34 -1.20
CA TYR A 140 7.90 -3.57 -0.91
C TYR A 140 8.23 -2.07 -0.91
N VAL A 141 7.69 -1.32 -1.87
CA VAL A 141 7.80 0.13 -1.92
C VAL A 141 6.48 0.74 -1.46
N ALA A 142 6.50 1.45 -0.34
CA ALA A 142 5.34 2.13 0.22
C ALA A 142 5.44 3.62 -0.07
N ILE A 143 4.47 4.17 -0.81
CA ILE A 143 4.39 5.60 -1.16
C ILE A 143 3.28 6.25 -0.34
N SER A 144 3.63 7.23 0.50
CA SER A 144 2.71 7.89 1.43
C SER A 144 1.92 6.90 2.29
N GLY A 145 2.59 5.88 2.83
CA GLY A 145 1.94 4.79 3.56
C GLY A 145 1.67 5.14 5.02
N MET A 146 0.42 5.11 5.47
CA MET A 146 0.09 5.43 6.87
C MET A 146 0.26 4.25 7.85
N PHE A 147 1.49 3.76 8.07
CA PHE A 147 1.76 2.59 8.92
C PHE A 147 1.28 2.76 10.38
N HIS A 148 1.30 3.99 10.89
CA HIS A 148 0.83 4.36 12.23
C HIS A 148 -0.57 5.01 12.21
N GLY A 149 -1.32 4.83 11.12
CA GLY A 149 -2.60 5.50 10.88
C GLY A 149 -2.43 6.99 10.54
N THR A 150 -3.54 7.69 10.35
CA THR A 150 -3.57 9.12 10.05
C THR A 150 -4.56 9.85 10.94
N LEU A 151 -4.35 11.15 11.15
CA LEU A 151 -5.22 12.00 11.94
C LEU A 151 -6.41 12.50 11.12
N GLY A 152 -7.60 12.46 11.74
CA GLY A 152 -8.80 13.08 11.20
C GLY A 152 -9.55 12.41 10.03
N PRO A 153 -9.31 11.14 9.61
CA PRO A 153 -10.03 10.58 8.46
C PRO A 153 -11.54 10.56 8.73
N VAL A 154 -11.98 10.08 9.90
CA VAL A 154 -13.42 10.04 10.26
C VAL A 154 -14.06 11.43 10.30
N ALA A 155 -13.27 12.48 10.60
CA ALA A 155 -13.78 13.84 10.72
C ALA A 155 -14.22 14.43 9.37
N THR A 156 -13.77 13.89 8.23
CA THR A 156 -14.16 14.36 6.89
C THR A 156 -15.57 13.90 6.49
N CYS A 157 -16.03 12.77 7.01
CA CYS A 157 -17.31 12.15 6.65
C CYS A 157 -18.53 13.04 6.97
N LYS A 158 -18.53 13.75 8.11
CA LYS A 158 -19.67 14.61 8.49
C LYS A 158 -19.81 15.85 7.59
N PRO A 159 -18.75 16.62 7.29
CA PRO A 159 -18.78 17.67 6.27
C PRO A 159 -19.28 17.20 4.90
N GLU A 160 -19.01 15.94 4.53
CA GLU A 160 -19.52 15.31 3.30
C GLU A 160 -21.01 14.90 3.36
N GLY A 161 -21.69 15.15 4.49
CA GLY A 161 -23.11 14.85 4.67
C GLY A 161 -23.42 13.39 5.02
N LEU A 162 -22.41 12.61 5.44
CA LEU A 162 -22.56 11.19 5.76
C LEU A 162 -23.04 10.99 7.21
N ASN A 163 -23.99 10.08 7.41
CA ASN A 163 -24.48 9.68 8.74
C ASN A 163 -23.77 8.40 9.22
N GLY A 164 -22.49 8.55 9.53
CA GLY A 164 -21.52 7.47 9.73
C GLY A 164 -20.28 7.72 8.87
N CYS A 165 -19.37 6.76 8.82
CA CYS A 165 -18.16 6.84 8.01
C CYS A 165 -17.78 5.46 7.46
N TYR A 166 -16.88 5.43 6.49
CA TYR A 166 -16.42 4.19 5.88
C TYR A 166 -15.66 3.32 6.89
N PRO A 167 -15.85 1.99 6.91
CA PRO A 167 -15.09 1.07 7.74
C PRO A 167 -13.57 1.37 7.81
N SER A 168 -12.93 1.54 6.65
CA SER A 168 -11.49 1.80 6.58
C SER A 168 -11.07 3.12 7.20
N PHE A 169 -11.94 4.14 7.25
CA PHE A 169 -11.62 5.44 7.83
C PHE A 169 -11.44 5.34 9.35
N TYR A 170 -12.28 4.54 10.01
CA TYR A 170 -12.06 4.21 11.42
C TYR A 170 -10.78 3.40 11.59
N GLN A 171 -10.56 2.38 10.76
CA GLN A 171 -9.38 1.50 10.87
C GLN A 171 -8.06 2.22 10.58
N MET A 172 -8.03 3.21 9.68
CA MET A 172 -6.83 4.01 9.41
C MET A 172 -6.65 5.17 10.38
N SER A 173 -7.59 5.40 11.31
CA SER A 173 -7.42 6.43 12.33
C SER A 173 -6.26 6.07 13.26
N ASN A 174 -5.42 7.04 13.61
CA ASN A 174 -4.39 6.84 14.62
C ASN A 174 -5.02 6.34 15.94
N GLY A 175 -4.47 5.26 16.51
CA GLY A 175 -4.99 4.62 17.73
C GLY A 175 -6.26 3.77 17.55
N SER A 176 -6.61 3.42 16.30
CA SER A 176 -7.65 2.43 16.04
C SER A 176 -7.23 1.03 16.51
N ALA A 177 -8.19 0.14 16.75
CA ALA A 177 -7.90 -1.25 17.11
C ALA A 177 -7.10 -1.95 15.99
N TYR A 178 -7.37 -1.61 14.74
CA TYR A 178 -6.60 -2.07 13.58
C TYR A 178 -5.14 -1.63 13.64
N ILE A 179 -4.86 -0.33 13.82
CA ILE A 179 -3.47 0.17 13.89
C ILE A 179 -2.76 -0.44 15.10
N ASP A 180 -3.41 -0.47 16.27
CA ASP A 180 -2.84 -1.06 17.48
C ASP A 180 -2.47 -2.54 17.29
N ALA A 181 -3.31 -3.31 16.58
CA ALA A 181 -3.02 -4.70 16.24
C ALA A 181 -1.85 -4.82 15.25
N GLN A 182 -1.85 -4.03 14.16
CA GLN A 182 -0.76 -4.01 13.18
C GLN A 182 0.59 -3.69 13.85
N MET A 183 0.61 -2.76 14.79
CA MET A 183 1.84 -2.34 15.46
C MET A 183 2.49 -3.43 16.33
N ARG A 184 1.79 -4.53 16.66
CA ARG A 184 2.37 -5.63 17.45
C ARG A 184 3.46 -6.40 16.72
N ARG A 185 3.34 -6.56 15.40
CA ARG A 185 4.32 -7.27 14.58
C ARG A 185 4.65 -6.51 13.30
N GLY A 186 3.63 -6.01 12.60
CA GLY A 186 3.72 -5.15 11.42
C GLY A 186 4.14 -3.70 11.68
N GLY A 187 4.47 -3.30 12.92
CA GLY A 187 5.08 -1.99 13.22
C GLY A 187 6.52 -1.80 12.72
N ARG A 188 7.03 -2.78 11.96
CA ARG A 188 8.35 -2.80 11.32
C ARG A 188 8.26 -3.50 9.96
N ALA A 189 9.28 -3.34 9.14
CA ALA A 189 9.39 -4.03 7.87
C ALA A 189 9.38 -5.56 8.07
N LEU A 190 8.45 -6.25 7.41
CA LEU A 190 8.30 -7.72 7.44
C LEU A 190 8.99 -8.40 6.25
N VAL A 191 9.32 -7.61 5.23
CA VAL A 191 10.06 -7.97 4.01
C VAL A 191 10.99 -6.79 3.69
N PRO A 192 11.91 -6.90 2.71
CA PRO A 192 12.72 -5.76 2.30
C PRO A 192 11.87 -4.60 1.81
N THR A 193 11.86 -3.49 2.55
CA THR A 193 10.94 -2.37 2.35
C THR A 193 11.67 -1.05 2.15
N THR A 194 11.12 -0.22 1.25
CA THR A 194 11.40 1.22 1.14
C THR A 194 10.11 1.99 1.40
N SER A 195 10.15 2.95 2.32
CA SER A 195 9.06 3.87 2.59
C SER A 195 9.41 5.27 2.10
N LEU A 196 8.54 5.84 1.29
CA LEU A 196 8.68 7.13 0.62
C LEU A 196 7.50 8.02 1.01
N TRP A 197 7.75 9.25 1.46
CA TRP A 197 6.68 10.17 1.81
C TRP A 197 7.03 11.63 1.48
N SER A 198 6.02 12.49 1.58
CA SER A 198 6.18 13.94 1.47
C SER A 198 5.90 14.60 2.81
N ARG A 199 6.78 15.52 3.24
CA ARG A 199 6.57 16.31 4.45
C ARG A 199 5.40 17.30 4.33
N VAL A 200 4.97 17.58 3.10
CA VAL A 200 3.84 18.48 2.81
C VAL A 200 2.56 17.71 2.49
N ASP A 201 2.54 16.39 2.72
CA ASP A 201 1.33 15.58 2.63
C ASP A 201 0.27 16.11 3.62
N GLY A 202 -0.87 16.55 3.09
CA GLY A 202 -1.99 17.09 3.86
C GLY A 202 -3.08 16.06 4.16
N THR A 203 -2.94 14.83 3.66
CA THR A 203 -3.95 13.76 3.76
C THR A 203 -3.51 12.71 4.76
N VAL A 204 -2.26 12.27 4.64
CA VAL A 204 -1.60 11.39 5.59
C VAL A 204 -0.75 12.25 6.49
N ILE A 205 -1.11 12.31 7.77
CA ILE A 205 -0.45 13.18 8.75
C ILE A 205 -0.34 12.50 10.13
N PRO A 206 0.71 12.82 10.90
CA PRO A 206 1.80 13.75 10.59
C PRO A 206 2.86 13.15 9.64
N GLU A 207 3.55 13.99 8.86
CA GLU A 207 4.63 13.56 7.94
C GLU A 207 5.94 14.39 8.04
N ASP A 208 5.93 15.49 8.80
CA ASP A 208 7.12 16.32 9.01
C ASP A 208 7.93 15.88 10.24
N VAL A 209 7.26 15.80 11.40
CA VAL A 209 7.82 15.32 12.66
C VAL A 209 7.12 14.01 13.04
N ASP A 210 7.89 12.97 13.36
CA ASP A 210 7.42 11.61 13.62
C ASP A 210 6.45 11.08 12.54
N PRO A 211 6.93 10.98 11.27
CA PRO A 211 6.07 10.66 10.14
C PRO A 211 5.39 9.31 10.29
N THR A 212 4.09 9.25 10.06
CA THR A 212 3.35 7.98 10.08
C THR A 212 3.85 7.01 9.00
N SER A 213 4.41 7.54 7.91
CA SER A 213 5.10 6.76 6.88
C SER A 213 6.42 6.13 7.29
N TYR A 214 7.02 6.54 8.42
CA TYR A 214 8.20 5.85 8.91
C TYR A 214 7.88 4.38 9.23
N LEU A 215 8.75 3.46 8.82
CA LEU A 215 8.66 2.06 9.20
C LEU A 215 10.02 1.56 9.69
N GLU A 216 10.06 1.03 10.91
CA GLU A 216 11.30 0.46 11.47
C GLU A 216 11.84 -0.64 10.54
N GLY A 217 13.15 -0.63 10.27
CA GLY A 217 13.78 -1.63 9.40
C GLY A 217 13.61 -1.43 7.89
N ALA A 218 12.84 -0.43 7.46
CA ALA A 218 12.78 -0.02 6.06
C ALA A 218 13.88 1.00 5.70
N ALA A 219 14.11 1.18 4.40
CA ALA A 219 14.80 2.36 3.88
C ALA A 219 13.78 3.52 3.83
N ASN A 220 13.96 4.54 4.66
CA ASN A 220 12.96 5.57 4.91
C ASN A 220 13.40 6.94 4.34
N PHE A 221 12.66 7.48 3.37
CA PHE A 221 12.96 8.76 2.74
C PHE A 221 11.75 9.67 2.65
N ALA A 222 11.84 10.85 3.28
CA ALA A 222 11.01 11.97 2.84
C ALA A 222 11.64 12.55 1.56
N VAL A 223 10.84 12.84 0.54
CA VAL A 223 11.39 13.37 -0.72
C VAL A 223 12.10 14.72 -0.48
N GLN A 224 11.66 15.49 0.53
CA GLN A 224 12.27 16.74 0.97
C GLN A 224 13.52 16.59 1.86
N GLN A 225 14.08 15.39 2.04
CA GLN A 225 15.38 15.24 2.71
C GLN A 225 16.52 15.87 1.89
N ASP A 226 17.51 16.46 2.56
CA ASP A 226 18.61 17.19 1.91
C ASP A 226 19.47 16.32 0.98
N ASN A 227 19.58 15.02 1.26
CA ASN A 227 20.29 14.06 0.40
C ASN A 227 19.40 13.49 -0.73
N ILE A 228 18.12 13.88 -0.79
CA ILE A 228 17.18 13.58 -1.87
C ILE A 228 16.93 14.88 -2.65
N CYS A 229 15.77 15.54 -2.49
CA CYS A 229 15.41 16.75 -3.26
C CYS A 229 15.45 18.04 -2.44
N GLY A 230 15.65 17.95 -1.13
CA GLY A 230 15.58 19.10 -0.23
C GLY A 230 14.19 19.76 -0.24
N SER A 231 14.07 20.93 0.37
CA SER A 231 12.77 21.61 0.55
C SER A 231 12.12 22.16 -0.74
N GLY A 232 12.71 21.92 -1.91
CA GLY A 232 12.18 22.42 -3.19
C GLY A 232 11.06 21.56 -3.77
N ASP A 233 10.93 20.31 -3.30
CA ASP A 233 9.90 19.39 -3.74
C ASP A 233 8.59 19.64 -2.97
N THR A 234 7.51 19.86 -3.71
CA THR A 234 6.19 20.23 -3.18
C THR A 234 5.10 19.20 -3.51
N SER A 235 5.49 17.98 -3.88
CA SER A 235 4.53 16.92 -4.22
C SER A 235 3.65 16.61 -3.01
N ASP A 236 2.33 16.80 -3.16
CA ASP A 236 1.33 16.43 -2.15
C ASP A 236 1.04 14.92 -2.18
N HIS A 237 0.07 14.48 -1.36
CA HIS A 237 -0.33 13.09 -1.24
C HIS A 237 -0.53 12.36 -2.58
N VAL A 238 -1.20 13.00 -3.54
CA VAL A 238 -1.57 12.39 -4.82
C VAL A 238 -0.45 12.59 -5.84
N HIS A 239 0.26 13.72 -5.81
CA HIS A 239 1.38 13.95 -6.71
C HIS A 239 2.54 12.98 -6.48
N MET A 240 2.69 12.42 -5.28
CA MET A 240 3.72 11.42 -4.96
C MET A 240 3.76 10.23 -5.93
N VAL A 241 2.62 9.76 -6.48
CA VAL A 241 2.61 8.62 -7.44
C VAL A 241 3.03 9.02 -8.87
N VAL A 242 3.19 10.30 -9.13
CA VAL A 242 3.68 10.86 -10.40
C VAL A 242 4.92 11.74 -10.22
N ASP A 243 5.54 11.65 -9.06
CA ASP A 243 6.74 12.40 -8.74
C ASP A 243 7.99 11.68 -9.31
N PRO A 244 8.87 12.39 -10.05
CA PRO A 244 10.03 11.76 -10.68
C PRO A 244 11.08 11.27 -9.68
N ALA A 245 11.22 11.90 -8.50
CA ALA A 245 12.15 11.45 -7.46
C ALA A 245 11.62 10.21 -6.74
N VAL A 246 10.32 10.19 -6.43
CA VAL A 246 9.65 9.02 -5.85
C VAL A 246 9.77 7.83 -6.79
N TYR A 247 9.49 8.02 -8.08
CA TYR A 247 9.64 6.97 -9.08
C TYR A 247 11.09 6.47 -9.17
N ALA A 248 12.08 7.36 -9.20
CA ALA A 248 13.49 6.97 -9.26
C ALA A 248 13.94 6.17 -8.01
N LEU A 249 13.50 6.56 -6.82
CA LEU A 249 13.75 5.81 -5.58
C LEU A 249 13.06 4.44 -5.60
N ALA A 250 11.84 4.36 -6.13
CA ALA A 250 11.14 3.09 -6.27
C ALA A 250 11.87 2.14 -7.24
N VAL A 251 12.31 2.63 -8.40
CA VAL A 251 13.10 1.83 -9.35
C VAL A 251 14.41 1.36 -8.72
N ASP A 252 15.10 2.23 -7.97
CA ASP A 252 16.30 1.85 -7.23
C ASP A 252 16.02 0.76 -6.20
N ALA A 253 14.92 0.84 -5.44
CA ALA A 253 14.52 -0.21 -4.50
C ALA A 253 14.23 -1.53 -5.21
N LEU A 254 13.46 -1.51 -6.30
CA LEU A 254 13.11 -2.71 -7.08
C LEU A 254 14.35 -3.42 -7.63
N ALA A 255 15.36 -2.66 -8.09
CA ALA A 255 16.62 -3.18 -8.59
C ALA A 255 17.59 -3.65 -7.49
N HIS A 256 17.39 -3.24 -6.23
CA HIS A 256 18.34 -3.46 -5.14
C HIS A 256 17.69 -4.11 -3.91
N SER A 257 16.99 -5.23 -4.13
CA SER A 257 16.41 -6.06 -3.07
C SER A 257 15.52 -5.29 -2.10
N GLY A 258 14.70 -4.38 -2.61
CA GLY A 258 13.69 -3.64 -1.86
C GLY A 258 14.20 -2.43 -1.07
N HIS A 259 15.49 -2.09 -1.13
CA HIS A 259 16.06 -0.98 -0.38
C HIS A 259 16.64 0.10 -1.30
N ALA A 260 15.92 1.21 -1.44
CA ALA A 260 16.45 2.41 -2.07
C ALA A 260 17.63 2.98 -1.28
N SER A 261 18.50 3.74 -1.95
CA SER A 261 19.63 4.41 -1.31
C SER A 261 19.80 5.85 -1.77
N ALA A 262 19.87 6.77 -0.81
CA ALA A 262 20.26 8.15 -1.07
C ALA A 262 21.66 8.28 -1.70
N THR A 263 22.56 7.31 -1.51
CA THR A 263 23.90 7.34 -2.14
C THR A 263 23.89 6.97 -3.62
N ARG A 264 22.85 6.25 -4.09
CA ARG A 264 22.64 5.91 -5.51
C ARG A 264 21.68 6.87 -6.19
N PHE A 265 20.93 7.66 -5.41
CA PHE A 265 19.96 8.61 -5.92
C PHE A 265 20.63 9.74 -6.72
N ASN A 266 20.15 9.97 -7.95
CA ASN A 266 20.59 11.08 -8.79
C ASN A 266 19.62 12.25 -8.63
N LYS A 267 20.08 13.36 -8.05
CA LYS A 267 19.25 14.54 -7.80
C LYS A 267 18.63 15.19 -9.05
N THR A 268 19.11 14.87 -10.25
CA THR A 268 18.42 15.26 -11.49
C THR A 268 16.99 14.70 -11.52
N SER A 269 16.74 13.54 -10.89
CA SER A 269 15.41 12.95 -10.76
C SER A 269 14.43 13.77 -9.92
N CYS A 270 14.88 14.80 -9.19
CA CYS A 270 13.98 15.77 -8.54
C CYS A 270 13.20 16.65 -9.52
N HIS A 271 13.54 16.61 -10.81
CA HIS A 271 12.98 17.52 -11.80
C HIS A 271 12.52 16.80 -13.07
N VAL A 272 13.06 15.62 -13.37
CA VAL A 272 12.78 14.91 -14.63
C VAL A 272 12.80 13.40 -14.43
N PHE A 273 11.98 12.70 -15.20
CA PHE A 273 12.10 11.26 -15.37
C PHE A 273 13.33 10.93 -16.23
N SER A 274 13.99 9.81 -15.93
CA SER A 274 15.09 9.29 -16.78
C SER A 274 14.60 8.96 -18.19
N ASN A 275 13.35 8.50 -18.32
CA ASN A 275 12.68 8.30 -19.59
C ASN A 275 11.89 9.57 -19.97
N GLY A 276 12.20 10.13 -21.15
CA GLY A 276 11.58 11.36 -21.65
C GLY A 276 10.39 11.15 -22.60
N THR A 277 9.84 9.94 -22.74
CA THR A 277 8.70 9.67 -23.66
C THR A 277 7.45 10.47 -23.29
N TYR A 278 7.20 10.67 -22.00
CA TYR A 278 6.06 11.44 -21.49
C TYR A 278 6.59 12.60 -20.65
N ASN A 279 5.92 13.75 -20.74
CA ASN A 279 6.25 14.91 -19.92
C ASN A 279 5.42 14.90 -18.63
N GLN A 280 5.75 15.79 -17.68
CA GLN A 280 5.02 15.88 -16.42
C GLN A 280 3.52 16.15 -16.62
N ALA A 281 3.12 16.91 -17.65
CA ALA A 281 1.71 17.20 -17.93
C ALA A 281 0.90 15.94 -18.27
N TYR A 282 1.51 14.96 -18.95
CA TYR A 282 0.89 13.65 -19.19
C TYR A 282 0.58 12.93 -17.87
N PHE A 283 1.54 12.90 -16.94
CA PHE A 283 1.34 12.26 -15.64
C PHE A 283 0.39 13.05 -14.73
N ASN A 284 0.41 14.39 -14.78
CA ASN A 284 -0.51 15.22 -14.01
C ASN A 284 -1.97 15.02 -14.42
N ALA A 285 -2.26 14.58 -15.65
CA ALA A 285 -3.63 14.19 -16.02
C ALA A 285 -4.15 12.99 -15.21
N THR A 286 -3.25 12.12 -14.71
CA THR A 286 -3.60 11.05 -13.76
C THR A 286 -3.92 11.61 -12.39
N VAL A 287 -3.19 12.62 -11.91
CA VAL A 287 -3.51 13.34 -10.67
C VAL A 287 -4.90 13.98 -10.74
N ASP A 288 -5.20 14.66 -11.86
CA ASP A 288 -6.52 15.25 -12.09
C ASP A 288 -7.62 14.18 -12.06
N ARG A 289 -7.39 13.02 -12.68
CA ARG A 289 -8.33 11.89 -12.65
C ARG A 289 -8.54 11.38 -11.23
N ILE A 290 -7.47 11.14 -10.47
CA ILE A 290 -7.54 10.66 -9.08
C ILE A 290 -8.31 11.66 -8.21
N ASN A 291 -7.95 12.94 -8.26
CA ASN A 291 -8.64 13.99 -7.49
C ASN A 291 -10.12 14.08 -7.85
N ASN A 292 -10.47 13.96 -9.13
CA ASN A 292 -11.87 13.95 -9.56
C ASN A 292 -12.64 12.75 -9.00
N ILE A 293 -12.03 11.56 -8.92
CA ILE A 293 -12.66 10.38 -8.32
C ILE A 293 -12.86 10.56 -6.82
N VAL A 294 -11.83 11.07 -6.11
CA VAL A 294 -11.87 11.29 -4.66
C VAL A 294 -12.91 12.34 -4.28
N VAL A 295 -12.93 13.49 -4.96
CA VAL A 295 -13.89 14.57 -4.68
C VAL A 295 -15.33 14.18 -5.03
N ASN A 296 -15.52 13.40 -6.10
CA ASN A 296 -16.85 12.96 -6.55
C ASN A 296 -17.20 11.55 -6.10
N ALA A 297 -16.55 11.05 -5.04
CA ALA A 297 -16.72 9.70 -4.53
C ALA A 297 -18.20 9.33 -4.35
N SER A 298 -18.98 10.18 -3.67
CA SER A 298 -20.41 9.96 -3.42
C SER A 298 -21.30 10.01 -4.68
N ALA A 299 -20.86 10.70 -5.73
CA ALA A 299 -21.56 10.81 -7.02
C ALA A 299 -21.18 9.71 -8.02
N SER A 300 -20.09 8.97 -7.76
CA SER A 300 -19.63 7.89 -8.63
C SER A 300 -20.55 6.67 -8.50
N THR A 301 -21.16 6.25 -9.60
CA THR A 301 -21.97 5.02 -9.64
C THR A 301 -21.15 3.77 -9.32
N ALA A 302 -19.84 3.78 -9.60
CA ALA A 302 -18.92 2.71 -9.22
C ALA A 302 -18.71 2.67 -7.70
N TYR A 303 -18.72 3.83 -7.04
CA TYR A 303 -18.65 3.96 -5.58
C TYR A 303 -19.95 3.49 -4.92
N GLN A 304 -21.10 3.90 -5.47
CA GLN A 304 -22.41 3.44 -5.04
C GLN A 304 -22.61 1.93 -5.25
N ALA A 305 -22.03 1.38 -6.32
CA ALA A 305 -22.06 -0.06 -6.63
C ALA A 305 -21.17 -0.91 -5.71
N THR A 306 -20.23 -0.31 -4.96
CA THR A 306 -19.44 -1.05 -3.98
C THR A 306 -20.31 -1.62 -2.85
N GLY A 307 -21.48 -1.04 -2.59
CA GLY A 307 -22.47 -1.60 -1.67
C GLY A 307 -22.04 -1.63 -0.20
N TYR A 308 -20.94 -0.96 0.17
CA TYR A 308 -20.48 -0.92 1.56
C TYR A 308 -21.30 0.08 2.36
N ASN A 309 -21.84 -0.40 3.48
CA ASN A 309 -22.60 0.41 4.41
C ASN A 309 -21.66 1.27 5.26
N LEU A 310 -22.01 2.55 5.40
CA LEU A 310 -21.40 3.40 6.42
C LEU A 310 -21.61 2.78 7.81
N THR A 311 -20.63 3.01 8.68
CA THR A 311 -20.61 2.50 10.06
C THR A 311 -20.50 3.65 11.05
N ALA A 312 -20.95 3.41 12.28
CA ALA A 312 -20.86 4.39 13.37
C ALA A 312 -19.59 4.22 14.22
N ALA A 313 -18.83 3.15 13.98
CA ALA A 313 -17.64 2.79 14.75
C ALA A 313 -16.74 1.87 13.90
N GLU A 314 -15.51 1.67 14.37
CA GLU A 314 -14.58 0.72 13.77
C GLU A 314 -15.18 -0.70 13.70
N PRO A 315 -15.06 -1.41 12.57
CA PRO A 315 -15.41 -2.82 12.50
C PRO A 315 -14.61 -3.63 13.52
N PRO A 316 -15.20 -4.68 14.12
CA PRO A 316 -14.45 -5.59 14.98
C PRO A 316 -13.25 -6.21 14.24
N LEU A 317 -12.15 -6.39 14.96
CA LEU A 317 -11.02 -7.20 14.49
C LEU A 317 -11.49 -8.63 14.23
N LYS A 318 -10.99 -9.26 13.17
CA LYS A 318 -11.26 -10.67 12.86
C LYS A 318 -10.68 -11.58 13.95
N ALA A 319 -11.30 -12.72 14.21
CA ALA A 319 -10.88 -13.65 15.27
C ALA A 319 -9.40 -14.05 15.17
N TYR A 320 -8.87 -14.23 13.95
CA TYR A 320 -7.46 -14.60 13.74
C TYR A 320 -6.48 -13.57 14.33
N VAL A 321 -6.88 -12.31 14.52
CA VAL A 321 -6.04 -11.27 15.12
C VAL A 321 -5.76 -11.59 16.59
N CYS A 322 -6.80 -12.00 17.31
CA CYS A 322 -6.70 -12.45 18.70
C CYS A 322 -6.02 -13.83 18.80
N GLU A 323 -6.34 -14.77 17.90
CA GLU A 323 -5.71 -16.09 17.86
C GLU A 323 -4.19 -16.01 17.64
N GLN A 324 -3.74 -15.02 16.85
CA GLN A 324 -2.32 -14.72 16.64
C GLN A 324 -1.71 -13.81 17.74
N GLY A 325 -2.47 -13.47 18.78
CA GLY A 325 -2.00 -12.72 19.95
C GLY A 325 -1.74 -11.23 19.70
N GLN A 326 -2.32 -10.64 18.66
CA GLN A 326 -2.11 -9.22 18.32
C GLN A 326 -3.23 -8.30 18.83
N ALA A 327 -4.32 -8.87 19.37
CA ALA A 327 -5.38 -8.15 20.07
C ALA A 327 -6.03 -9.03 21.14
N THR A 328 -6.83 -8.41 22.01
CA THR A 328 -7.61 -9.11 23.07
C THR A 328 -9.12 -9.03 22.86
N ASP A 329 -9.59 -8.12 22.02
CA ASP A 329 -11.01 -7.94 21.70
C ASP A 329 -11.20 -8.07 20.18
N CYS A 330 -11.87 -9.14 19.77
CA CYS A 330 -12.13 -9.47 18.37
C CYS A 330 -13.57 -9.95 18.22
N GLY A 331 -14.17 -9.67 17.06
CA GLY A 331 -15.49 -10.20 16.70
C GLY A 331 -15.45 -11.71 16.44
N SER A 332 -16.60 -12.37 16.63
CA SER A 332 -16.80 -13.74 16.13
C SER A 332 -16.84 -13.74 14.61
N VAL A 333 -16.12 -14.69 13.99
CA VAL A 333 -16.06 -14.91 12.52
C VAL A 333 -17.44 -14.96 11.89
#